data_AF-A0A9W3ACW3-F1
#
_entry.id   AF-A0A9W3ACW3-F1
#
_cell.length_a   1.000
_cell.length_b   1.000
_cell.length_c   1.000
_cell.angle_alpha   90.00
_cell.angle_beta   90.00
_cell.angle_gamma   90.00
#
_symmetry.space_group_name_H-M   'P 1'
#
loop_
_entity.id
_entity.type
_entity.pdbx_description
1 polymer ?
#
loop_
_entity_poly.entity_id
_entity_poly.type
_entity_poly.pdbx_seq_one_letter_code
_entity_poly.pdbx_strand_id
1 'polypeptide(L)'
;MELDRTTRTFLVFFLCLALEVSNLCESSMRIVPSRRRVSLSRCRGVRYSRLGCFTLDPPFNNTQWLPQSPSVVNTRFLLYTRHNPTTGHRLDADNSSSITSSHLTGDKDIKILIHGFLQYGSMEFLVNMTEALLHVADVNVVVVDWGDGAGFPYTRAVANARLVAAQTSRLLNSIFQLTGANSDRVHLIGHSLGAHVAGYVGASIPGISRITGLDPAQPNFSGFSQAVRLDPTDASFVDVIHTDAEPYDTVRGYGMIEPVGHVDFYPNGGRAQPGCQEETSVLGFMEDVVSNGITDAEFHVSCSHERSTELFTASIRQTTFGSCQFTSYPCSSAERFWQGECRHCGNRPCPVMGYHADLYFRSRGSYYLNTTGSQPFCTYHYVVTLRAAPRTDNLAGTVMFQLTGSQGSVGWMEMTSGQQRISGDMSRLVVVHFDIGDVTRVDIRFLSADGQTDQRLVDVQWIEVDNMMHNPTRYFRQPSMSVGWEPPLSVTSWTYTPPYS
;
A
#
# COMPACT_ATOMS: atom_id res chain seq x y z
N MET A 1 -18.94 18.96 -38.17
CA MET A 1 -17.50 18.75 -37.90
C MET A 1 -17.15 17.33 -38.30
N GLU A 2 -16.45 17.15 -39.41
CA GLU A 2 -15.92 15.84 -39.79
C GLU A 2 -14.70 15.53 -38.92
N LEU A 3 -14.70 14.39 -38.22
CA LEU A 3 -13.53 13.91 -37.51
C LEU A 3 -12.43 13.51 -38.50
N ASP A 4 -11.19 13.90 -38.21
CA ASP A 4 -10.01 13.52 -38.97
C ASP A 4 -9.86 11.98 -39.05
N ARG A 5 -9.26 11.54 -40.15
CA ARG A 5 -9.04 10.15 -40.53
C ARG A 5 -8.28 9.38 -39.45
N THR A 6 -7.41 10.04 -38.71
CA THR A 6 -6.66 9.46 -37.57
C THR A 6 -7.59 9.14 -36.40
N THR A 7 -8.50 10.05 -36.07
CA THR A 7 -9.47 9.90 -34.97
C THR A 7 -10.56 8.88 -35.31
N ARG A 8 -11.00 8.81 -36.57
CA ARG A 8 -11.91 7.75 -37.06
C ARG A 8 -11.26 6.36 -37.00
N THR A 9 -9.99 6.25 -37.34
CA THR A 9 -9.27 4.97 -37.28
C THR A 9 -9.04 4.52 -35.84
N PHE A 10 -8.78 5.47 -34.92
CA PHE A 10 -8.72 5.21 -33.48
C PHE A 10 -10.07 4.76 -32.90
N LEU A 11 -11.18 5.42 -33.26
CA LEU A 11 -12.53 5.06 -32.81
C LEU A 11 -12.97 3.69 -33.33
N VAL A 12 -12.67 3.35 -34.60
CA VAL A 12 -13.02 2.04 -35.18
C VAL A 12 -12.18 0.90 -34.58
N PHE A 13 -10.90 1.15 -34.29
CA PHE A 13 -10.02 0.17 -33.64
C PHE A 13 -10.47 -0.12 -32.19
N PHE A 14 -10.98 0.88 -31.48
CA PHE A 14 -11.50 0.71 -30.11
C PHE A 14 -12.94 0.16 -30.06
N LEU A 15 -13.80 0.47 -31.03
CA LEU A 15 -15.11 -0.19 -31.18
C LEU A 15 -14.96 -1.71 -31.41
N CYS A 16 -13.87 -2.15 -32.04
CA CYS A 16 -13.57 -3.58 -32.19
C CYS A 16 -13.10 -4.24 -30.89
N LEU A 17 -12.46 -3.49 -29.97
CA LEU A 17 -12.02 -4.00 -28.66
C LEU A 17 -13.16 -4.09 -27.64
N ALA A 18 -14.24 -3.32 -27.82
CA ALA A 18 -15.40 -3.32 -26.93
C ALA A 18 -16.45 -4.42 -27.23
N LEU A 19 -16.32 -5.16 -28.35
CA LEU A 19 -17.37 -6.08 -28.84
C LEU A 19 -16.95 -7.57 -28.96
N GLU A 20 -15.76 -7.96 -28.51
CA GLU A 20 -15.27 -9.36 -28.56
C GLU A 20 -15.57 -10.13 -29.89
N VAL A 21 -15.45 -9.49 -31.06
CA VAL A 21 -15.61 -10.20 -32.35
C VAL A 21 -14.24 -10.72 -32.82
N SER A 22 -13.67 -11.68 -32.08
CA SER A 22 -12.47 -12.41 -32.45
C SER A 22 -12.81 -13.59 -33.35
N ASN A 23 -13.18 -13.32 -34.61
CA ASN A 23 -13.21 -14.32 -35.67
C ASN A 23 -13.24 -13.61 -37.02
N LEU A 24 -12.06 -13.31 -37.58
CA LEU A 24 -11.78 -13.19 -39.02
C LEU A 24 -10.32 -12.75 -39.23
N CYS A 25 -9.37 -13.64 -38.95
CA CYS A 25 -8.10 -13.77 -39.69
C CYS A 25 -7.28 -14.95 -39.14
N GLU A 26 -7.71 -16.17 -39.46
CA GLU A 26 -6.79 -17.32 -39.50
C GLU A 26 -6.54 -17.70 -40.96
N SER A 27 -5.26 -17.87 -41.32
CA SER A 27 -4.86 -18.93 -42.27
C SER A 27 -3.37 -19.28 -42.14
N SER A 28 -3.17 -20.48 -41.59
CA SER A 28 -2.19 -21.52 -41.97
C SER A 28 -0.69 -21.22 -42.10
N MET A 29 0.12 -21.90 -41.26
CA MET A 29 1.12 -22.87 -41.74
C MET A 29 1.61 -23.80 -40.61
N ARG A 30 1.41 -25.11 -40.80
CA ARG A 30 1.98 -26.19 -39.97
C ARG A 30 3.37 -26.58 -40.51
N ILE A 31 4.37 -26.73 -39.64
CA ILE A 31 5.63 -27.42 -39.97
C ILE A 31 6.01 -28.38 -38.82
N VAL A 32 6.31 -29.63 -39.19
CA VAL A 32 6.64 -30.80 -38.36
C VAL A 32 8.11 -30.73 -37.86
N PRO A 33 8.47 -31.27 -36.67
CA PRO A 33 9.78 -31.03 -36.07
C PRO A 33 10.86 -32.01 -36.55
N SER A 34 12.08 -31.50 -36.72
CA SER A 34 13.30 -32.30 -36.88
C SER A 34 14.18 -32.17 -35.62
N ARG A 35 14.56 -33.31 -35.04
CA ARG A 35 15.51 -33.41 -33.94
C ARG A 35 16.92 -33.07 -34.45
N ARG A 36 17.62 -32.10 -33.85
CA ARG A 36 19.01 -32.26 -33.32
C ARG A 36 19.65 -30.99 -32.75
N ARG A 37 20.45 -31.28 -31.70
CA ARG A 37 21.59 -30.58 -31.07
C ARG A 37 21.30 -29.31 -30.26
N VAL A 38 21.54 -29.48 -28.96
CA VAL A 38 21.68 -28.44 -27.92
C VAL A 38 22.79 -27.47 -28.35
N SER A 39 22.38 -26.24 -28.64
CA SER A 39 23.24 -25.09 -28.90
C SER A 39 22.98 -24.07 -27.78
N LEU A 40 24.03 -23.40 -27.30
CA LEU A 40 23.98 -22.28 -26.35
C LEU A 40 22.75 -21.41 -26.65
N SER A 41 21.80 -21.38 -25.71
CA SER A 41 20.40 -21.04 -25.95
C SER A 41 20.23 -19.76 -26.79
N ARG A 42 19.78 -19.93 -28.03
CA ARG A 42 19.30 -18.84 -28.90
C ARG A 42 18.18 -18.11 -28.15
N CYS A 43 18.34 -16.79 -27.95
CA CYS A 43 17.32 -15.96 -27.31
C CYS A 43 16.00 -16.08 -28.09
N ARG A 44 14.96 -16.64 -27.48
CA ARG A 44 13.61 -16.75 -28.06
C ARG A 44 12.80 -15.50 -27.72
N GLY A 45 13.26 -14.37 -28.21
CA GLY A 45 12.70 -13.05 -27.94
C GLY A 45 13.68 -11.95 -28.32
N VAL A 46 13.68 -10.84 -27.58
CA VAL A 46 14.57 -9.70 -27.85
C VAL A 46 15.78 -9.71 -26.92
N ARG A 47 16.96 -9.43 -27.49
CA ARG A 47 18.20 -9.30 -26.73
C ARG A 47 18.71 -7.88 -26.84
N TYR A 48 18.97 -7.26 -25.70
CA TYR A 48 19.64 -5.97 -25.63
C TYR A 48 21.04 -6.17 -25.09
N SER A 49 22.00 -5.51 -25.74
CA SER A 49 23.41 -5.53 -25.30
C SER A 49 23.44 -5.20 -23.82
N ARG A 50 24.27 -5.93 -23.05
CA ARG A 50 24.53 -5.62 -21.63
C ARG A 50 23.34 -5.74 -20.66
N LEU A 51 22.14 -6.06 -21.16
CA LEU A 51 20.89 -6.20 -20.39
C LEU A 51 20.26 -7.60 -20.50
N GLY A 52 20.75 -8.45 -21.40
CA GLY A 52 20.33 -9.85 -21.51
C GLY A 52 19.20 -10.09 -22.51
N CYS A 53 18.51 -11.22 -22.34
CA CYS A 53 17.45 -11.70 -23.23
C CYS A 53 16.09 -11.63 -22.52
N PHE A 54 15.09 -11.13 -23.24
CA PHE A 54 13.71 -11.04 -22.79
C PHE A 54 12.85 -11.92 -23.71
N THR A 55 12.02 -12.76 -23.10
CA THR A 55 11.15 -13.73 -23.79
C THR A 55 9.72 -13.64 -23.27
N LEU A 56 8.77 -14.14 -24.07
CA LEU A 56 7.38 -14.39 -23.70
C LEU A 56 7.16 -15.84 -23.26
N ASP A 57 8.20 -16.68 -23.28
CA ASP A 57 8.11 -18.04 -22.75
C ASP A 57 7.74 -17.97 -21.25
N PRO A 58 6.90 -18.91 -20.75
CA PRO A 58 6.55 -18.97 -19.33
C PRO A 58 7.78 -18.94 -18.41
N PRO A 59 7.72 -18.23 -17.27
CA PRO A 59 6.52 -17.63 -16.69
C PRO A 59 6.20 -16.21 -17.20
N PHE A 60 7.00 -15.62 -18.10
CA PHE A 60 6.88 -14.21 -18.52
C PHE A 60 5.82 -13.96 -19.62
N ASN A 61 4.82 -14.82 -19.69
CA ASN A 61 3.66 -14.70 -20.58
C ASN A 61 2.54 -13.87 -19.94
N ASN A 62 2.86 -13.09 -18.89
CA ASN A 62 1.93 -12.16 -18.25
C ASN A 62 1.61 -10.93 -19.12
N THR A 63 2.28 -10.79 -20.26
CA THR A 63 1.95 -9.84 -21.32
C THR A 63 2.22 -10.48 -22.68
N GLN A 64 1.60 -9.95 -23.74
CA GLN A 64 1.85 -10.35 -25.13
C GLN A 64 2.95 -9.52 -25.81
N TRP A 65 3.58 -8.57 -25.09
CA TRP A 65 4.58 -7.67 -25.64
C TRP A 65 5.98 -8.02 -25.15
N LEU A 66 6.96 -8.00 -26.06
CA LEU A 66 8.36 -7.92 -25.67
C LEU A 66 8.71 -6.48 -25.25
N PRO A 67 9.65 -6.27 -24.31
CA PRO A 67 10.07 -4.93 -23.91
C PRO A 67 10.62 -4.14 -25.10
N GLN A 68 10.34 -2.84 -25.14
CA GLN A 68 10.90 -1.93 -26.15
C GLN A 68 12.42 -1.76 -25.97
N SER A 69 13.09 -1.13 -26.94
CA SER A 69 14.54 -0.90 -26.85
C SER A 69 14.87 0.12 -25.76
N PRO A 70 16.06 0.04 -25.13
CA PRO A 70 16.52 1.00 -24.12
C PRO A 70 16.42 2.48 -24.54
N SER A 71 16.65 2.78 -25.83
CA SER A 71 16.55 4.15 -26.37
C SER A 71 15.11 4.68 -26.47
N VAL A 72 14.12 3.79 -26.48
CA VAL A 72 12.70 4.15 -26.54
C VAL A 72 12.12 4.28 -25.13
N VAL A 73 12.46 3.34 -24.24
CA VAL A 73 12.09 3.44 -22.81
C VAL A 73 12.82 4.59 -22.13
N ASN A 74 14.02 4.93 -22.61
CA ASN A 74 14.80 6.10 -22.23
C ASN A 74 14.92 6.29 -20.71
N THR A 75 15.21 5.20 -19.99
CA THR A 75 15.35 5.24 -18.53
C THR A 75 16.47 6.19 -18.11
N ARG A 76 16.18 7.07 -17.15
CA ARG A 76 17.10 8.05 -16.59
C ARG A 76 17.22 7.82 -15.10
N PHE A 77 18.43 7.93 -14.59
CA PHE A 77 18.73 7.74 -13.17
C PHE A 77 19.20 9.08 -12.61
N LEU A 78 18.43 9.64 -11.69
CA LEU A 78 18.65 10.97 -11.16
C LEU A 78 19.06 10.85 -9.69
N LEU A 79 20.32 11.15 -9.38
CA LEU A 79 20.86 11.13 -8.04
C LEU A 79 20.59 12.45 -7.32
N TYR A 80 20.04 12.35 -6.13
CA TYR A 80 19.88 13.42 -5.16
C TYR A 80 20.62 13.05 -3.87
N THR A 81 21.31 14.05 -3.32
CA THR A 81 21.99 13.97 -2.02
C THR A 81 21.76 15.29 -1.29
N ARG A 82 22.19 15.40 -0.03
CA ARG A 82 22.19 16.68 0.69
C ARG A 82 23.00 17.79 0.01
N HIS A 83 23.95 17.44 -0.88
CA HIS A 83 24.74 18.40 -1.64
C HIS A 83 24.01 18.93 -2.89
N ASN A 84 23.04 18.18 -3.40
CA ASN A 84 22.24 18.55 -4.58
C ASN A 84 20.76 18.15 -4.39
N PRO A 85 20.07 18.69 -3.38
CA PRO A 85 18.75 18.18 -2.97
C PRO A 85 17.64 18.52 -3.98
N THR A 86 17.83 19.55 -4.82
CA THR A 86 16.79 20.04 -5.74
C THR A 86 17.03 19.66 -7.20
N THR A 87 18.27 19.44 -7.61
CA THR A 87 18.65 19.15 -9.00
C THR A 87 19.38 17.82 -9.08
N GLY A 88 18.74 16.85 -9.72
CA GLY A 88 19.28 15.49 -9.85
C GLY A 88 20.51 15.43 -10.75
N HIS A 89 21.56 14.77 -10.27
CA HIS A 89 22.74 14.44 -11.07
C HIS A 89 22.44 13.18 -11.89
N ARG A 90 22.55 13.26 -13.22
CA ARG A 90 22.28 12.09 -14.10
C ARG A 90 23.37 11.04 -13.96
N LEU A 91 23.00 9.84 -13.51
CA LEU A 91 23.86 8.67 -13.50
C LEU A 91 23.67 7.84 -14.76
N ASP A 92 24.77 7.23 -15.23
CA ASP A 92 24.77 6.33 -16.38
C ASP A 92 25.72 5.16 -16.09
N ALA A 93 25.17 3.95 -16.14
CA ALA A 93 25.89 2.72 -15.85
C ALA A 93 27.06 2.45 -16.81
N ASP A 94 27.03 3.01 -18.02
CA ASP A 94 28.05 2.85 -19.05
C ASP A 94 29.03 4.03 -19.11
N ASN A 95 28.81 5.09 -18.32
CA ASN A 95 29.71 6.22 -18.17
C ASN A 95 30.20 6.34 -16.72
N SER A 96 31.35 5.74 -16.40
CA SER A 96 31.89 5.72 -15.05
C SER A 96 32.09 7.12 -14.45
N SER A 97 32.43 8.14 -15.26
CA SER A 97 32.61 9.50 -14.77
C SER A 97 31.32 10.10 -14.25
N SER A 98 30.14 9.67 -14.74
CA SER A 98 28.85 10.13 -14.23
C SER A 98 28.61 9.69 -12.77
N ILE A 99 29.21 8.58 -12.35
CA ILE A 99 29.12 8.08 -10.98
C ILE A 99 30.25 8.68 -10.14
N THR A 100 31.50 8.58 -10.59
CA THR A 100 32.67 8.99 -9.80
C THR A 100 32.81 10.50 -9.60
N SER A 101 32.22 11.32 -10.48
CA SER A 101 32.20 12.79 -10.32
C SER A 101 30.95 13.31 -9.59
N SER A 102 30.00 12.43 -9.28
CA SER A 102 28.79 12.77 -8.53
C SER A 102 29.06 12.85 -7.02
N HIS A 103 28.03 13.23 -6.25
CA HIS A 103 28.07 13.19 -4.79
C HIS A 103 27.73 11.81 -4.19
N LEU A 104 27.61 10.76 -5.02
CA LEU A 104 27.33 9.42 -4.54
C LEU A 104 28.51 8.88 -3.75
N THR A 105 28.23 8.35 -2.56
CA THR A 105 29.25 7.75 -1.68
C THR A 105 28.82 6.35 -1.26
N GLY A 106 29.75 5.40 -1.28
CA GLY A 106 29.44 3.98 -1.09
C GLY A 106 29.21 3.54 0.36
N ASP A 107 29.57 4.40 1.32
CA ASP A 107 29.39 4.21 2.76
C ASP A 107 28.01 4.66 3.27
N LYS A 108 27.20 5.30 2.43
CA LYS A 108 25.83 5.73 2.73
C LYS A 108 24.80 4.78 2.12
N ASP A 109 23.64 4.68 2.75
CA ASP A 109 22.52 3.93 2.20
C ASP A 109 22.10 4.46 0.82
N ILE A 110 21.60 3.56 -0.02
CA ILE A 110 21.09 3.89 -1.34
C ILE A 110 19.59 3.61 -1.35
N LYS A 111 18.79 4.66 -1.56
CA LYS A 111 17.33 4.57 -1.70
C LYS A 111 16.98 4.73 -3.18
N ILE A 112 16.38 3.71 -3.79
CA ILE A 112 15.98 3.75 -5.20
C ILE A 112 14.46 3.98 -5.25
N LEU A 113 14.02 5.08 -5.84
CA LEU A 113 12.60 5.41 -5.99
C LEU A 113 12.14 5.10 -7.42
N ILE A 114 11.09 4.29 -7.56
CA ILE A 114 10.63 3.77 -8.86
C ILE A 114 9.13 4.04 -9.02
N HIS A 115 8.78 4.85 -10.01
CA HIS A 115 7.38 5.17 -10.31
C HIS A 115 6.69 4.09 -11.16
N GLY A 116 5.38 4.25 -11.33
CA GLY A 116 4.47 3.33 -12.00
C GLY A 116 4.02 3.75 -13.39
N PHE A 117 2.85 3.20 -13.78
CA PHE A 117 2.17 3.46 -15.05
C PHE A 117 1.71 4.92 -15.14
N LEU A 118 1.89 5.54 -16.31
CA LEU A 118 1.55 6.96 -16.59
C LEU A 118 2.22 7.99 -15.67
N GLN A 119 3.22 7.58 -14.90
CA GLN A 119 4.03 8.45 -14.05
C GLN A 119 5.40 8.72 -14.69
N TYR A 120 6.13 9.70 -14.15
CA TYR A 120 7.47 10.11 -14.61
C TYR A 120 8.34 10.60 -13.45
N GLY A 121 9.63 10.81 -13.69
CA GLY A 121 10.62 11.08 -12.64
C GLY A 121 10.45 12.38 -11.82
N SER A 122 9.56 13.28 -12.22
CA SER A 122 9.30 14.55 -11.51
C SER A 122 7.90 14.63 -10.92
N MET A 123 7.22 13.49 -10.73
CA MET A 123 5.97 13.43 -9.98
C MET A 123 6.15 13.99 -8.57
N GLU A 124 5.12 14.66 -8.04
CA GLU A 124 5.17 15.32 -6.74
C GLU A 124 5.57 14.37 -5.62
N PHE A 125 5.03 13.14 -5.60
CA PHE A 125 5.36 12.17 -4.56
C PHE A 125 6.86 11.80 -4.54
N LEU A 126 7.52 11.74 -5.70
CA LEU A 126 8.95 11.45 -5.79
C LEU A 126 9.77 12.61 -5.23
N VAL A 127 9.37 13.85 -5.53
CA VAL A 127 10.00 15.07 -4.99
C VAL A 127 9.84 15.09 -3.47
N ASN A 128 8.61 14.99 -2.98
CA ASN A 128 8.29 15.03 -1.55
C ASN A 128 8.98 13.91 -0.76
N MET A 129 9.06 12.70 -1.32
CA MET A 129 9.73 11.55 -0.71
C MET A 129 11.25 11.71 -0.71
N THR A 130 11.84 12.21 -1.80
CA THR A 130 13.27 12.52 -1.88
C THR A 130 13.66 13.55 -0.82
N GLU A 131 12.90 14.63 -0.71
CA GLU A 131 13.11 15.66 0.32
C GLU A 131 12.98 15.08 1.73
N ALA A 132 11.95 14.28 1.99
CA ALA A 132 11.74 13.66 3.29
C ALA A 132 12.91 12.74 3.67
N LEU A 133 13.40 11.90 2.75
CA LEU A 133 14.54 11.01 2.97
C LEU A 133 15.82 11.77 3.27
N LEU A 134 16.14 12.81 2.48
CA LEU A 134 17.34 13.62 2.67
C LEU A 134 17.29 14.47 3.95
N HIS A 135 16.08 14.85 4.37
CA HIS A 135 15.87 15.57 5.63
C HIS A 135 16.19 14.67 6.83
N VAL A 136 15.73 13.43 6.85
CA VAL A 136 15.87 12.55 8.03
C VAL A 136 17.19 11.78 8.06
N ALA A 137 17.84 11.56 6.92
CA ALA A 137 19.07 10.78 6.84
C ALA A 137 20.05 11.33 5.78
N ASP A 138 21.35 11.08 5.97
CA ASP A 138 22.37 11.36 4.96
C ASP A 138 22.51 10.13 4.04
N VAL A 139 21.78 10.13 2.92
CA VAL A 139 21.64 8.98 2.03
C VAL A 139 21.81 9.39 0.56
N ASN A 140 22.06 8.40 -0.29
CA ASN A 140 21.98 8.56 -1.74
C ASN A 140 20.55 8.22 -2.19
N VAL A 141 19.80 9.18 -2.74
CA VAL A 141 18.47 8.91 -3.32
C VAL A 141 18.61 8.88 -4.84
N VAL A 142 18.19 7.80 -5.50
CA VAL A 142 18.19 7.70 -6.96
C VAL A 142 16.76 7.50 -7.45
N VAL A 143 16.26 8.47 -8.20
CA VAL A 143 14.97 8.35 -8.88
C VAL A 143 15.18 7.64 -10.22
N VAL A 144 14.40 6.59 -10.47
CA VAL A 144 14.34 5.86 -11.74
C VAL A 144 13.20 6.42 -12.58
N ASP A 145 13.54 7.28 -13.53
CA ASP A 145 12.60 7.90 -14.45
C ASP A 145 12.53 7.10 -15.75
N TRP A 146 11.42 6.40 -15.95
CA TRP A 146 11.13 5.58 -17.13
C TRP A 146 9.80 5.97 -17.80
N GLY A 147 9.37 7.22 -17.63
CA GLY A 147 8.07 7.72 -18.11
C GLY A 147 7.80 7.43 -19.59
N ASP A 148 8.81 7.57 -20.44
CA ASP A 148 8.71 7.30 -21.90
C ASP A 148 8.30 5.85 -22.22
N GLY A 149 8.61 4.91 -21.31
CA GLY A 149 8.22 3.50 -21.41
C GLY A 149 7.08 3.08 -20.48
N ALA A 150 6.58 3.99 -19.64
CA ALA A 150 5.53 3.74 -18.65
C ALA A 150 4.11 4.09 -19.14
N GLY A 151 3.97 4.52 -20.39
CA GLY A 151 2.69 4.91 -20.98
C GLY A 151 1.94 3.78 -21.70
N PHE A 152 0.88 4.17 -22.42
CA PHE A 152 0.02 3.23 -23.14
C PHE A 152 0.71 2.47 -24.29
N PRO A 153 0.26 1.23 -24.60
CA PRO A 153 -0.74 0.45 -23.86
C PRO A 153 -0.17 -0.15 -22.57
N TYR A 154 -1.00 -0.35 -21.53
CA TYR A 154 -0.58 -0.87 -20.22
C TYR A 154 0.26 -2.15 -20.32
N THR A 155 -0.17 -3.11 -21.14
CA THR A 155 0.56 -4.39 -21.34
C THR A 155 1.96 -4.21 -21.92
N ARG A 156 2.24 -3.08 -22.60
CA ARG A 156 3.59 -2.72 -23.05
C ARG A 156 4.42 -2.12 -21.91
N ALA A 157 3.84 -1.29 -21.05
CA ALA A 157 4.49 -0.82 -19.84
C ALA A 157 4.87 -1.99 -18.91
N VAL A 158 3.99 -2.99 -18.77
CA VAL A 158 4.27 -4.26 -18.08
C VAL A 158 5.50 -4.96 -18.65
N ALA A 159 5.62 -5.03 -19.98
CA ALA A 159 6.82 -5.60 -20.61
C ALA A 159 8.07 -4.76 -20.32
N ASN A 160 7.96 -3.44 -20.45
CA ASN A 160 9.07 -2.51 -20.21
C ASN A 160 9.58 -2.56 -18.76
N ALA A 161 8.75 -2.89 -17.77
CA ALA A 161 9.18 -3.05 -16.38
C ALA A 161 10.38 -4.01 -16.22
N ARG A 162 10.41 -5.10 -16.98
CA ARG A 162 11.55 -6.04 -16.98
C ARG A 162 12.83 -5.41 -17.53
N LEU A 163 12.71 -4.57 -18.55
CA LEU A 163 13.86 -3.84 -19.11
C LEU A 163 14.39 -2.80 -18.11
N VAL A 164 13.50 -2.02 -17.52
CA VAL A 164 13.84 -0.99 -16.52
C VAL A 164 14.55 -1.64 -15.32
N ALA A 165 14.09 -2.82 -14.89
CA ALA A 165 14.76 -3.58 -13.84
C ALA A 165 16.17 -4.01 -14.25
N ALA A 166 16.35 -4.52 -15.47
CA ALA A 166 17.68 -4.86 -15.98
C ALA A 166 18.62 -3.65 -16.05
N GLN A 167 18.11 -2.48 -16.47
CA GLN A 167 18.87 -1.22 -16.51
C GLN A 167 19.23 -0.74 -15.10
N THR A 168 18.29 -0.79 -14.16
CA THR A 168 18.49 -0.40 -12.75
C THR A 168 19.52 -1.31 -12.09
N SER A 169 19.43 -2.61 -12.33
CA SER A 169 20.37 -3.60 -11.81
C SER A 169 21.77 -3.40 -12.38
N ARG A 170 21.87 -3.05 -13.66
CA ARG A 170 23.14 -2.67 -14.29
C ARG A 170 23.75 -1.43 -13.63
N LEU A 171 22.95 -0.40 -13.36
CA LEU A 171 23.42 0.80 -12.66
C LEU A 171 23.93 0.46 -11.26
N LEU A 172 23.15 -0.28 -10.46
CA LEU A 172 23.54 -0.66 -9.11
C LEU A 172 24.87 -1.43 -9.10
N ASN A 173 25.05 -2.38 -10.03
CA ASN A 173 26.31 -3.09 -10.18
C ASN A 173 27.48 -2.15 -10.52
N SER A 174 27.29 -1.16 -11.40
CA SER A 174 28.32 -0.14 -11.67
C SER A 174 28.61 0.71 -10.43
N ILE A 175 27.60 1.08 -9.64
CA ILE A 175 27.77 1.81 -8.38
C ILE A 175 28.62 0.98 -7.40
N PHE A 176 28.25 -0.29 -7.17
CA PHE A 176 28.99 -1.18 -6.26
C PHE A 176 30.46 -1.32 -6.66
N GLN A 177 30.71 -1.52 -7.96
CA GLN A 177 32.08 -1.66 -8.49
C GLN A 177 32.91 -0.39 -8.34
N LEU A 178 32.31 0.79 -8.50
CA LEU A 178 33.05 2.05 -8.53
C LEU A 178 33.19 2.70 -7.15
N THR A 179 32.27 2.44 -6.22
CA THR A 179 32.25 3.12 -4.91
C THR A 179 32.46 2.19 -3.72
N GLY A 180 32.45 0.88 -3.94
CA GLY A 180 32.53 -0.12 -2.86
C GLY A 180 31.24 -0.28 -2.05
N ALA A 181 30.13 0.33 -2.51
CA ALA A 181 28.79 0.09 -1.94
C ALA A 181 28.39 -1.39 -2.06
N ASN A 182 27.49 -1.82 -1.19
CA ASN A 182 26.99 -3.20 -1.13
C ASN A 182 25.45 -3.23 -1.18
N SER A 183 24.88 -4.33 -1.66
CA SER A 183 23.45 -4.55 -1.81
C SER A 183 22.70 -4.52 -0.47
N ASP A 184 23.38 -4.86 0.63
CA ASP A 184 22.83 -4.82 2.00
C ASP A 184 22.57 -3.39 2.51
N ARG A 185 22.92 -2.35 1.74
CA ARG A 185 22.58 -0.94 1.99
C ARG A 185 21.55 -0.38 1.03
N VAL A 186 21.01 -1.22 0.14
CA VAL A 186 20.02 -0.82 -0.86
C VAL A 186 18.61 -1.03 -0.35
N HIS A 187 17.80 0.01 -0.46
CA HIS A 187 16.35 -0.02 -0.25
C HIS A 187 15.66 0.42 -1.54
N LEU A 188 14.95 -0.50 -2.18
CA LEU A 188 14.14 -0.23 -3.36
C LEU A 188 12.71 0.13 -2.91
N ILE A 189 12.18 1.26 -3.36
CA ILE A 189 10.84 1.74 -3.05
C ILE A 189 10.12 1.92 -4.38
N GLY A 190 9.16 1.04 -4.67
CA GLY A 190 8.47 1.00 -5.95
C GLY A 190 6.97 1.19 -5.78
N HIS A 191 6.38 2.11 -6.54
CA HIS A 191 4.94 2.35 -6.59
C HIS A 191 4.30 1.69 -7.81
N SER A 192 3.14 1.05 -7.67
CA SER A 192 2.38 0.49 -8.79
C SER A 192 3.23 -0.52 -9.61
N LEU A 193 3.38 -0.33 -10.93
CA LEU A 193 4.32 -1.11 -11.77
C LEU A 193 5.77 -1.05 -11.25
N GLY A 194 6.17 0.05 -10.63
CA GLY A 194 7.49 0.23 -10.02
C GLY A 194 7.78 -0.75 -8.89
N ALA A 195 6.76 -1.25 -8.18
CA ALA A 195 6.92 -2.30 -7.17
C ALA A 195 7.45 -3.61 -7.80
N HIS A 196 6.96 -3.95 -8.99
CA HIS A 196 7.43 -5.13 -9.72
C HIS A 196 8.80 -4.90 -10.37
N VAL A 197 9.10 -3.67 -10.81
CA VAL A 197 10.47 -3.31 -11.20
C VAL A 197 11.42 -3.53 -10.02
N ALA A 198 11.05 -3.11 -8.81
CA ALA A 198 11.85 -3.36 -7.60
C ALA A 198 12.05 -4.86 -7.33
N GLY A 199 10.99 -5.66 -7.44
CA GLY A 199 11.05 -7.12 -7.33
C GLY A 199 12.04 -7.74 -8.32
N TYR A 200 11.93 -7.40 -9.61
CA TYR A 200 12.87 -7.87 -10.63
C TYR A 200 14.32 -7.45 -10.38
N VAL A 201 14.57 -6.25 -9.85
CA VAL A 201 15.91 -5.82 -9.44
C VAL A 201 16.42 -6.70 -8.31
N GLY A 202 15.59 -6.90 -7.28
CA GLY A 202 15.87 -7.78 -6.14
C GLY A 202 16.23 -9.21 -6.53
N ALA A 203 15.40 -9.84 -7.36
CA ALA A 203 15.64 -11.17 -7.92
C ALA A 203 16.98 -11.28 -8.68
N SER A 204 17.46 -10.18 -9.26
CA SER A 204 18.70 -10.16 -10.05
C SER A 204 19.96 -9.81 -9.26
N ILE A 205 19.83 -9.19 -8.08
CA ILE A 205 20.93 -8.78 -7.20
C ILE A 205 20.75 -9.47 -5.85
N PRO A 206 21.49 -10.56 -5.59
CA PRO A 206 21.43 -11.24 -4.30
C PRO A 206 21.80 -10.29 -3.15
N GLY A 207 21.04 -10.37 -2.05
CA GLY A 207 21.37 -9.63 -0.83
C GLY A 207 20.92 -8.17 -0.83
N ILE A 208 19.95 -7.77 -1.65
CA ILE A 208 19.24 -6.50 -1.44
C ILE A 208 18.65 -6.50 -0.02
N SER A 209 18.88 -5.41 0.71
CA SER A 209 18.42 -5.32 2.11
C SER A 209 16.91 -5.23 2.21
N ARG A 210 16.30 -4.28 1.47
CA ARG A 210 14.87 -4.00 1.61
C ARG A 210 14.20 -3.66 0.29
N ILE A 211 12.98 -4.16 0.11
CA ILE A 211 12.04 -3.66 -0.89
C ILE A 211 10.77 -3.18 -0.18
N THR A 212 10.31 -1.98 -0.50
CA THR A 212 8.97 -1.53 -0.15
C THR A 212 8.10 -1.44 -1.40
N GLY A 213 7.01 -2.20 -1.42
CA GLY A 213 5.98 -2.12 -2.46
C GLY A 213 4.88 -1.15 -2.03
N LEU A 214 4.71 -0.06 -2.77
CA LEU A 214 3.64 0.92 -2.55
C LEU A 214 2.53 0.61 -3.55
N ASP A 215 1.47 -0.03 -3.05
CA ASP A 215 0.33 -0.53 -3.80
C ASP A 215 0.69 -1.22 -5.13
N PRO A 216 1.38 -2.39 -5.08
CA PRO A 216 1.85 -3.09 -6.28
C PRO A 216 0.71 -3.36 -7.27
N ALA A 217 0.93 -3.16 -8.57
CA ALA A 217 -0.16 -3.24 -9.56
C ALA A 217 -0.75 -4.65 -9.71
N GLN A 218 -2.07 -4.78 -9.67
CA GLN A 218 -2.79 -6.05 -9.85
C GLN A 218 -2.74 -6.58 -11.30
N PRO A 219 -3.13 -5.79 -12.32
CA PRO A 219 -3.34 -6.32 -13.66
C PRO A 219 -2.03 -6.82 -14.26
N ASN A 220 -2.06 -8.04 -14.81
CA ASN A 220 -0.89 -8.74 -15.37
C ASN A 220 0.17 -9.19 -14.35
N PHE A 221 -0.13 -9.21 -13.03
CA PHE A 221 0.78 -9.73 -12.00
C PHE A 221 0.09 -10.63 -10.98
N SER A 222 -1.10 -10.26 -10.51
CA SER A 222 -1.91 -11.07 -9.60
C SER A 222 -2.21 -12.45 -10.20
N GLY A 223 -2.16 -13.49 -9.35
CA GLY A 223 -2.25 -14.89 -9.77
C GLY A 223 -1.07 -15.45 -10.58
N PHE A 224 -0.07 -14.65 -10.98
CA PHE A 224 1.12 -15.15 -11.68
C PHE A 224 2.23 -15.63 -10.72
N SER A 225 3.22 -16.34 -11.28
CA SER A 225 4.41 -16.85 -10.59
C SER A 225 5.18 -15.74 -9.86
N GLN A 226 5.78 -16.07 -8.72
CA GLN A 226 6.71 -15.19 -7.98
C GLN A 226 7.77 -14.57 -8.90
N ALA A 227 8.32 -15.34 -9.84
CA ALA A 227 9.32 -14.86 -10.80
C ALA A 227 8.86 -13.71 -11.74
N VAL A 228 7.56 -13.38 -11.79
CA VAL A 228 7.05 -12.28 -12.62
C VAL A 228 6.55 -11.08 -11.83
N ARG A 229 6.56 -11.11 -10.50
CA ARG A 229 6.01 -10.03 -9.67
C ARG A 229 6.91 -9.77 -8.47
N LEU A 230 6.50 -8.83 -7.63
CA LEU A 230 7.14 -8.66 -6.33
C LEU A 230 6.80 -9.87 -5.46
N ASP A 231 7.77 -10.40 -4.74
CA ASP A 231 7.58 -11.44 -3.74
C ASP A 231 8.61 -11.36 -2.59
N PRO A 232 8.40 -12.08 -1.47
CA PRO A 232 9.26 -11.99 -0.30
C PRO A 232 10.72 -12.43 -0.54
N THR A 233 10.99 -13.22 -1.58
CA THR A 233 12.35 -13.71 -1.90
C THR A 233 13.23 -12.66 -2.58
N ASP A 234 12.65 -11.55 -3.05
CA ASP A 234 13.36 -10.51 -3.80
C ASP A 234 14.32 -9.67 -2.93
N ALA A 235 14.16 -9.68 -1.61
CA ALA A 235 15.06 -9.00 -0.68
C ALA A 235 15.09 -9.66 0.71
N SER A 236 16.05 -9.26 1.53
CA SER A 236 16.16 -9.72 2.92
C SER A 236 14.92 -9.35 3.75
N PHE A 237 14.29 -8.22 3.41
CA PHE A 237 13.01 -7.78 3.96
C PHE A 237 12.17 -7.13 2.87
N VAL A 238 10.88 -7.46 2.83
CA VAL A 238 9.92 -6.94 1.85
C VAL A 238 8.70 -6.51 2.62
N ASP A 239 8.36 -5.23 2.56
CA ASP A 239 7.17 -4.67 3.20
C ASP A 239 6.26 -4.01 2.16
N VAL A 240 4.97 -4.24 2.27
CA VAL A 240 4.01 -3.81 1.24
C VAL A 240 2.90 -2.98 1.88
N ILE A 241 2.50 -1.89 1.24
CA ILE A 241 1.37 -1.06 1.66
C ILE A 241 0.29 -1.19 0.58
N HIS A 242 -0.85 -1.78 0.93
CA HIS A 242 -2.00 -1.95 0.06
C HIS A 242 -3.01 -0.84 0.34
N THR A 243 -3.35 -0.04 -0.66
CA THR A 243 -4.29 1.07 -0.53
C THR A 243 -5.37 1.07 -1.60
N ASP A 244 -5.27 0.24 -2.63
CA ASP A 244 -6.33 0.04 -3.63
C ASP A 244 -6.49 -1.44 -4.02
N ALA A 245 -6.41 -2.30 -3.00
CA ALA A 245 -6.55 -3.75 -3.06
C ALA A 245 -8.03 -4.18 -3.17
N GLU A 246 -8.64 -3.80 -4.29
CA GLU A 246 -10.00 -4.14 -4.68
C GLU A 246 -9.97 -4.86 -6.05
N PRO A 247 -10.90 -5.79 -6.36
CA PRO A 247 -10.80 -6.54 -7.61
C PRO A 247 -10.85 -5.63 -8.85
N TYR A 248 -9.74 -5.57 -9.60
CA TYR A 248 -9.62 -4.76 -10.81
C TYR A 248 -10.79 -4.95 -11.80
N ASP A 249 -11.20 -6.20 -12.04
CA ASP A 249 -12.21 -6.52 -13.07
C ASP A 249 -13.62 -6.02 -12.72
N THR A 250 -13.93 -5.79 -11.43
CA THR A 250 -15.29 -5.42 -11.00
C THR A 250 -15.39 -4.01 -10.48
N VAL A 251 -14.41 -3.57 -9.71
CA VAL A 251 -14.42 -2.30 -8.97
C VAL A 251 -13.22 -1.42 -9.32
N ARG A 252 -12.35 -1.90 -10.22
CA ARG A 252 -11.18 -1.19 -10.75
C ARG A 252 -10.14 -0.81 -9.71
N GLY A 253 -10.01 -1.61 -8.65
CA GLY A 253 -8.85 -1.50 -7.76
C GLY A 253 -7.57 -1.85 -8.53
N TYR A 254 -6.62 -0.92 -8.54
CA TYR A 254 -5.38 -1.06 -9.29
C TYR A 254 -4.32 -1.84 -8.52
N GLY A 255 -4.41 -1.92 -7.19
CA GLY A 255 -3.46 -2.59 -6.30
C GLY A 255 -3.73 -4.09 -6.11
N MET A 256 -2.67 -4.87 -5.89
CA MET A 256 -2.77 -6.31 -5.61
C MET A 256 -3.48 -6.55 -4.28
N ILE A 257 -4.39 -7.54 -4.26
CA ILE A 257 -5.06 -7.98 -3.04
C ILE A 257 -4.19 -8.96 -2.25
N GLU A 258 -3.47 -9.83 -2.96
CA GLU A 258 -2.68 -10.89 -2.34
C GLU A 258 -1.48 -10.31 -1.57
N PRO A 259 -1.15 -10.87 -0.40
CA PRO A 259 0.08 -10.51 0.28
C PRO A 259 1.28 -10.95 -0.56
N VAL A 260 2.20 -10.02 -0.79
CA VAL A 260 3.43 -10.22 -1.59
C VAL A 260 4.69 -9.83 -0.84
N GLY A 261 4.57 -9.43 0.43
CA GLY A 261 5.68 -9.10 1.30
C GLY A 261 5.98 -10.16 2.36
N HIS A 262 7.06 -9.90 3.10
CA HIS A 262 7.21 -10.48 4.42
C HIS A 262 6.14 -9.92 5.36
N VAL A 263 5.86 -8.62 5.25
CA VAL A 263 4.82 -7.90 5.99
C VAL A 263 3.97 -7.11 5.00
N ASP A 264 2.65 -7.26 5.11
CA ASP A 264 1.70 -6.61 4.22
C ASP A 264 0.74 -5.76 5.06
N PHE A 265 0.74 -4.44 4.85
CA PHE A 265 -0.06 -3.48 5.57
C PHE A 265 -1.29 -3.10 4.75
N TYR A 266 -2.46 -3.12 5.38
CA TYR A 266 -3.76 -2.80 4.78
C TYR A 266 -4.41 -1.62 5.52
N PRO A 267 -3.88 -0.39 5.37
CA PRO A 267 -4.51 0.82 5.92
C PRO A 267 -5.96 0.94 5.43
N ASN A 268 -6.88 1.15 6.36
CA ASN A 268 -8.32 1.24 6.10
C ASN A 268 -8.87 -0.01 5.39
N GLY A 269 -8.30 -1.18 5.71
CA GLY A 269 -8.65 -2.45 5.06
C GLY A 269 -7.99 -2.65 3.69
N GLY A 270 -7.18 -1.69 3.24
CA GLY A 270 -6.46 -1.70 1.97
C GLY A 270 -7.30 -1.39 0.75
N ARG A 271 -8.53 -0.90 0.94
CA ARG A 271 -9.51 -0.60 -0.12
C ARG A 271 -9.62 0.93 -0.29
N ALA A 272 -10.80 1.46 -0.60
CA ALA A 272 -11.05 2.91 -0.67
C ALA A 272 -10.50 3.68 0.55
N GLN A 273 -9.58 4.60 0.28
CA GLN A 273 -8.89 5.35 1.32
C GLN A 273 -9.70 6.59 1.75
N PRO A 274 -9.70 6.97 3.03
CA PRO A 274 -10.34 8.19 3.49
C PRO A 274 -9.85 9.41 2.70
N GLY A 275 -10.76 10.33 2.34
CA GLY A 275 -10.43 11.51 1.55
C GLY A 275 -10.35 11.29 0.04
N CYS A 276 -10.45 10.05 -0.43
CA CYS A 276 -10.64 9.73 -1.84
C CYS A 276 -12.15 9.66 -2.14
N GLN A 277 -12.66 10.56 -2.98
CA GLN A 277 -14.02 10.48 -3.52
C GLN A 277 -14.06 9.56 -4.75
N GLU A 278 -15.26 9.23 -5.24
CA GLU A 278 -15.51 8.23 -6.30
C GLU A 278 -14.41 8.19 -7.35
N GLU A 279 -13.76 7.03 -7.41
CA GLU A 279 -12.60 6.74 -8.23
C GLU A 279 -12.89 7.10 -9.70
N THR A 280 -12.11 8.02 -10.26
CA THR A 280 -12.19 8.35 -11.68
C THR A 280 -11.84 7.10 -12.48
N SER A 281 -12.89 6.46 -13.02
CA SER A 281 -12.72 5.29 -13.87
C SER A 281 -11.94 5.65 -15.15
N VAL A 282 -11.38 4.66 -15.83
CA VAL A 282 -10.80 4.84 -17.19
C VAL A 282 -11.82 5.50 -18.14
N LEU A 283 -13.13 5.35 -17.90
CA LEU A 283 -14.16 6.10 -18.64
C LEU A 283 -14.12 7.60 -18.33
N GLY A 284 -13.91 7.98 -17.07
CA GLY A 284 -13.70 9.38 -16.67
C GLY A 284 -12.44 9.97 -17.30
N PHE A 285 -11.35 9.21 -17.39
CA PHE A 285 -10.16 9.62 -18.16
C PHE A 285 -10.46 9.74 -19.66
N MET A 286 -11.22 8.81 -20.24
CA MET A 286 -11.59 8.89 -21.66
C MET A 286 -12.48 10.09 -21.95
N GLU A 287 -13.41 10.40 -21.06
CA GLU A 287 -14.26 11.59 -21.14
C GLU A 287 -13.43 12.87 -20.99
N ASP A 288 -12.45 12.87 -20.11
CA ASP A 288 -11.50 13.98 -19.92
C ASP A 288 -10.60 14.17 -21.15
N VAL A 289 -10.04 13.11 -21.72
CA VAL A 289 -9.28 13.14 -22.99
C VAL A 289 -10.14 13.65 -24.14
N VAL A 290 -11.41 13.24 -24.21
CA VAL A 290 -12.35 13.71 -25.24
C VAL A 290 -12.69 15.19 -25.05
N SER A 291 -12.77 15.65 -23.79
CA SER A 291 -13.24 17.00 -23.44
C SER A 291 -12.12 18.04 -23.43
N ASN A 292 -10.95 17.68 -22.88
CA ASN A 292 -9.81 18.56 -22.62
C ASN A 292 -8.60 18.25 -23.52
N GLY A 293 -8.64 17.16 -24.29
CA GLY A 293 -7.55 16.75 -25.18
C GLY A 293 -6.45 15.99 -24.44
N ILE A 294 -5.67 15.18 -25.18
CA ILE A 294 -4.70 14.24 -24.60
C ILE A 294 -3.54 14.93 -23.83
N THR A 295 -3.30 16.22 -24.06
CA THR A 295 -2.23 16.98 -23.40
C THR A 295 -2.63 17.58 -22.07
N ASP A 296 -3.92 17.87 -21.90
CA ASP A 296 -4.47 18.52 -20.70
C ASP A 296 -5.32 17.56 -19.86
N ALA A 297 -5.55 16.34 -20.36
CA ALA A 297 -6.20 15.28 -19.60
C ALA A 297 -5.28 14.80 -18.47
N GLU A 298 -5.69 15.07 -17.24
CA GLU A 298 -4.93 14.68 -16.07
C GLU A 298 -5.35 13.25 -15.70
N PHE A 299 -4.58 12.26 -16.14
CA PHE A 299 -4.74 10.90 -15.61
C PHE A 299 -4.15 10.87 -14.20
N HIS A 300 -4.98 11.19 -13.22
CA HIS A 300 -4.72 10.75 -11.87
C HIS A 300 -4.94 9.23 -11.85
N VAL A 301 -3.84 8.50 -11.67
CA VAL A 301 -3.93 7.15 -11.09
C VAL A 301 -4.79 7.29 -9.82
N SER A 302 -5.64 6.30 -9.51
CA SER A 302 -6.69 6.55 -8.51
C SER A 302 -6.15 7.10 -7.20
N CYS A 303 -6.93 7.98 -6.56
CA CYS A 303 -6.56 8.58 -5.29
C CYS A 303 -6.19 7.52 -4.24
N SER A 304 -6.91 6.39 -4.21
CA SER A 304 -6.62 5.29 -3.29
C SER A 304 -5.28 4.62 -3.64
N HIS A 305 -4.96 4.44 -4.92
CA HIS A 305 -3.68 3.88 -5.35
C HIS A 305 -2.49 4.76 -4.96
N GLU A 306 -2.59 6.07 -5.21
CA GLU A 306 -1.55 7.05 -4.86
C GLU A 306 -1.36 7.21 -3.34
N ARG A 307 -2.39 6.90 -2.54
CA ARG A 307 -2.34 7.06 -1.07
C ARG A 307 -1.18 6.31 -0.42
N SER A 308 -0.77 5.18 -0.98
CA SER A 308 0.39 4.42 -0.49
C SER A 308 1.68 5.27 -0.46
N THR A 309 1.87 6.16 -1.45
CA THR A 309 3.02 7.06 -1.54
C THR A 309 2.98 8.17 -0.48
N GLU A 310 1.80 8.72 -0.22
CA GLU A 310 1.58 9.75 0.79
C GLU A 310 1.79 9.21 2.21
N LEU A 311 1.21 8.04 2.49
CA LEU A 311 1.35 7.37 3.79
C LEU A 311 2.81 7.00 4.06
N PHE A 312 3.52 6.46 3.07
CA PHE A 312 4.95 6.19 3.21
C PHE A 312 5.75 7.48 3.45
N THR A 313 5.49 8.54 2.68
CA THR A 313 6.18 9.84 2.84
C THR A 313 5.92 10.47 4.21
N ALA A 314 4.68 10.40 4.70
CA ALA A 314 4.32 10.86 6.04
C ALA A 314 5.06 10.08 7.13
N SER A 315 5.19 8.75 6.97
CA SER A 315 5.92 7.89 7.91
C SER A 315 7.42 8.20 7.98
N ILE A 316 8.04 8.71 6.90
CA ILE A 316 9.45 9.16 6.91
C ILE A 316 9.62 10.37 7.82
N ARG A 317 8.71 11.36 7.71
CA ARG A 317 8.79 12.63 8.45
C ARG A 317 8.55 12.47 9.95
N GLN A 318 8.07 11.30 10.35
CA GLN A 318 7.70 11.00 11.71
C GLN A 318 8.90 10.53 12.56
N THR A 319 9.77 11.47 12.89
CA THR A 319 11.09 11.18 13.49
C THR A 319 11.11 11.08 15.02
N THR A 320 9.98 11.33 15.71
CA THR A 320 9.95 11.34 17.19
C THR A 320 9.22 10.10 17.73
N PHE A 321 9.93 9.24 18.47
CA PHE A 321 9.33 8.18 19.27
C PHE A 321 8.35 8.80 20.28
N GLY A 322 7.05 8.53 20.13
CA GLY A 322 5.99 9.01 21.04
C GLY A 322 4.93 9.93 20.43
N SER A 323 5.04 10.34 19.16
CA SER A 323 3.99 11.04 18.41
C SER A 323 3.31 10.11 17.40
N CYS A 324 1.99 10.21 17.18
CA CYS A 324 1.25 9.94 15.92
C CYS A 324 1.69 8.73 15.03
N GLN A 325 1.94 7.51 15.54
CA GLN A 325 2.48 6.39 14.74
C GLN A 325 1.46 5.64 13.89
N PHE A 326 1.89 5.11 12.74
CA PHE A 326 1.15 4.15 11.92
C PHE A 326 1.23 2.71 12.49
N THR A 327 0.97 2.58 13.80
CA THR A 327 0.97 1.30 14.49
C THR A 327 -0.07 0.38 13.86
N SER A 328 0.35 -0.84 13.53
CA SER A 328 -0.45 -1.80 12.78
C SER A 328 -0.57 -3.13 13.51
N TYR A 329 -1.72 -3.79 13.38
CA TYR A 329 -2.09 -4.94 14.20
C TYR A 329 -2.28 -6.18 13.32
N PRO A 330 -1.69 -7.33 13.68
CA PRO A 330 -1.81 -8.55 12.91
C PRO A 330 -3.27 -9.02 12.97
N CYS A 331 -3.87 -9.28 11.82
CA CYS A 331 -5.25 -9.75 11.74
C CYS A 331 -5.45 -10.63 10.52
N SER A 332 -6.50 -11.45 10.51
CA SER A 332 -6.83 -12.29 9.36
C SER A 332 -7.73 -11.60 8.33
N SER A 333 -8.40 -10.50 8.69
CA SER A 333 -9.19 -9.69 7.77
C SER A 333 -9.45 -8.28 8.34
N ALA A 334 -9.82 -7.33 7.47
CA ALA A 334 -10.19 -5.98 7.86
C ALA A 334 -11.46 -5.96 8.74
N GLU A 335 -12.43 -6.83 8.44
CA GLU A 335 -13.69 -6.92 9.17
C GLU A 335 -13.47 -7.30 10.63
N ARG A 336 -12.61 -8.28 10.90
CA ARG A 336 -12.24 -8.69 12.27
C ARG A 336 -11.45 -7.60 12.99
N PHE A 337 -10.61 -6.87 12.26
CA PHE A 337 -9.90 -5.70 12.81
C PHE A 337 -10.90 -4.61 13.26
N TRP A 338 -11.88 -4.25 12.43
CA TRP A 338 -12.91 -3.26 12.77
C TRP A 338 -13.89 -3.72 13.86
N GLN A 339 -14.09 -5.03 13.99
CA GLN A 339 -14.80 -5.63 15.13
C GLN A 339 -13.98 -5.61 16.43
N GLY A 340 -12.72 -5.15 16.38
CA GLY A 340 -11.85 -5.06 17.54
C GLY A 340 -11.32 -6.41 18.01
N GLU A 341 -11.25 -7.43 17.15
CA GLU A 341 -10.74 -8.76 17.53
C GLU A 341 -9.20 -8.81 17.58
N CYS A 342 -8.54 -7.86 16.92
CA CYS A 342 -7.08 -7.85 16.70
C CYS A 342 -6.45 -6.63 17.40
N ARG A 343 -6.11 -6.78 18.68
CA ARG A 343 -5.75 -5.64 19.57
C ARG A 343 -4.28 -5.53 19.95
N HIS A 344 -3.53 -6.62 19.81
CA HIS A 344 -2.19 -6.73 20.35
C HIS A 344 -1.28 -7.58 19.46
N CYS A 345 0.03 -7.32 19.55
CA CYS A 345 1.06 -8.06 18.83
C CYS A 345 1.77 -9.11 19.71
N GLY A 346 1.03 -9.62 20.72
CA GLY A 346 1.54 -10.54 21.73
C GLY A 346 2.60 -9.85 22.60
N ASN A 347 3.70 -10.55 22.87
CA ASN A 347 4.80 -10.05 23.70
C ASN A 347 5.80 -9.15 22.95
N ARG A 348 5.47 -8.74 21.71
CA ARG A 348 6.33 -7.90 20.87
C ARG A 348 5.64 -6.56 20.60
N PRO A 349 6.41 -5.48 20.41
CA PRO A 349 5.85 -4.22 19.95
C PRO A 349 5.19 -4.40 18.58
N CYS A 350 4.08 -3.73 18.36
CA CYS A 350 3.38 -3.78 17.09
C CYS A 350 4.18 -3.10 15.99
N PRO A 351 4.28 -3.70 14.79
CA PRO A 351 4.93 -3.07 13.65
C PRO A 351 4.29 -1.74 13.29
N VAL A 352 5.14 -0.80 12.90
CA VAL A 352 4.68 0.46 12.29
C VAL A 352 4.78 0.34 10.78
N MET A 353 3.72 0.75 10.08
CA MET A 353 3.71 0.81 8.63
C MET A 353 4.67 1.89 8.13
N GLY A 354 5.35 1.63 7.02
CA GLY A 354 6.15 2.62 6.30
C GLY A 354 7.64 2.60 6.64
N TYR A 355 8.27 3.78 6.72
CA TYR A 355 9.73 3.92 6.70
C TYR A 355 10.45 3.11 7.79
N HIS A 356 9.86 2.98 8.97
CA HIS A 356 10.45 2.25 10.10
C HIS A 356 9.98 0.79 10.24
N ALA A 357 9.34 0.21 9.22
CA ALA A 357 8.92 -1.20 9.25
C ALA A 357 10.11 -2.18 9.35
N ASP A 358 11.31 -1.78 8.93
CA ASP A 358 12.56 -2.54 9.04
C ASP A 358 12.99 -2.80 10.50
N LEU A 359 12.62 -1.92 11.44
CA LEU A 359 12.80 -2.17 12.88
C LEU A 359 12.04 -3.43 13.35
N TYR A 360 11.08 -3.89 12.55
CA TYR A 360 10.23 -5.04 12.79
C TYR A 360 10.50 -6.16 11.77
N PHE A 361 11.73 -6.29 11.27
CA PHE A 361 12.13 -7.27 10.23
C PHE A 361 11.79 -8.75 10.53
N ARG A 362 11.41 -9.10 11.77
CA ARG A 362 10.97 -10.45 12.17
C ARG A 362 9.46 -10.66 12.08
N SER A 363 8.70 -9.60 11.89
CA SER A 363 7.25 -9.65 11.74
C SER A 363 6.87 -10.28 10.41
N ARG A 364 5.76 -11.00 10.38
CA ARG A 364 5.30 -11.71 9.18
C ARG A 364 3.78 -11.67 9.08
N GLY A 365 3.27 -11.61 7.85
CA GLY A 365 1.84 -11.69 7.54
C GLY A 365 1.17 -10.33 7.39
N SER A 366 -0.17 -10.34 7.45
CA SER A 366 -1.02 -9.18 7.18
C SER A 366 -1.31 -8.36 8.44
N TYR A 367 -1.17 -7.04 8.32
CA TYR A 367 -1.37 -6.08 9.39
C TYR A 367 -2.36 -5.00 8.96
N TYR A 368 -3.19 -4.56 9.90
CA TYR A 368 -4.26 -3.61 9.66
C TYR A 368 -4.12 -2.41 10.59
N LEU A 369 -4.51 -1.25 10.08
CA LEU A 369 -4.58 0.03 10.78
C LEU A 369 -5.62 0.90 10.08
N ASN A 370 -6.05 1.97 10.72
CA ASN A 370 -6.83 3.02 10.06
C ASN A 370 -6.01 4.31 9.98
N THR A 371 -6.29 5.13 8.97
CA THR A 371 -5.70 6.45 8.79
C THR A 371 -6.80 7.49 8.59
N THR A 372 -6.49 8.77 8.71
CA THR A 372 -7.36 9.85 8.24
C THR A 372 -7.17 10.08 6.73
N GLY A 373 -7.99 10.96 6.13
CA GLY A 373 -7.87 11.32 4.71
C GLY A 373 -6.97 12.53 4.43
N SER A 374 -6.42 13.11 5.48
CA SER A 374 -5.51 14.25 5.43
C SER A 374 -4.39 14.09 6.45
N GLN A 375 -3.27 14.79 6.23
CA GLN A 375 -2.15 14.81 7.16
C GLN A 375 -2.60 15.20 8.59
N PRO A 376 -2.02 14.59 9.64
CA PRO A 376 -0.85 13.71 9.61
C PRO A 376 -1.15 12.23 9.29
N PHE A 377 -2.37 11.88 8.85
CA PHE A 377 -2.85 10.54 8.51
C PHE A 377 -2.91 9.52 9.65
N CYS A 378 -2.03 9.60 10.65
CA CYS A 378 -2.07 8.68 11.78
C CYS A 378 -3.41 8.78 12.54
N THR A 379 -3.76 7.70 13.23
CA THR A 379 -4.89 7.68 14.15
C THR A 379 -4.48 6.98 15.44
N TYR A 380 -5.31 7.15 16.46
CA TYR A 380 -5.21 6.44 17.71
C TYR A 380 -6.35 5.44 17.80
N HIS A 381 -6.01 4.18 18.09
CA HIS A 381 -6.94 3.06 18.14
C HIS A 381 -7.27 2.68 19.58
N TYR A 382 -8.56 2.59 19.86
CA TYR A 382 -9.09 2.08 21.12
C TYR A 382 -10.10 0.96 20.82
N VAL A 383 -10.17 -0.08 21.64
CA VAL A 383 -11.27 -1.06 21.55
C VAL A 383 -12.13 -0.97 22.78
N VAL A 384 -13.43 -0.75 22.59
CA VAL A 384 -14.42 -0.87 23.66
C VAL A 384 -15.04 -2.25 23.58
N THR A 385 -15.02 -2.99 24.68
CA THR A 385 -15.64 -4.32 24.81
C THR A 385 -16.66 -4.30 25.93
N LEU A 386 -17.85 -4.81 25.68
CA LEU A 386 -18.94 -4.88 26.64
C LEU A 386 -19.50 -6.29 26.67
N ARG A 387 -19.64 -6.85 27.89
CA ARG A 387 -20.32 -8.13 28.11
C ARG A 387 -21.72 -7.89 28.64
N ALA A 388 -22.74 -8.22 27.85
CA ALA A 388 -24.12 -8.21 28.31
C ALA A 388 -24.39 -9.37 29.28
N ALA A 389 -25.28 -9.16 30.25
CA ALA A 389 -25.75 -10.23 31.12
C ALA A 389 -26.80 -11.11 30.42
N PRO A 390 -26.92 -12.41 30.76
CA PRO A 390 -27.89 -13.30 30.10
C PRO A 390 -29.35 -12.84 30.17
N ARG A 391 -29.70 -12.02 31.17
CA ARG A 391 -31.05 -11.44 31.30
C ARG A 391 -31.38 -10.41 30.22
N THR A 392 -30.37 -9.93 29.49
CA THR A 392 -30.44 -8.90 28.46
C THR A 392 -30.50 -9.50 27.04
N ASP A 393 -30.25 -10.80 26.87
CA ASP A 393 -30.09 -11.52 25.58
C ASP A 393 -31.24 -11.36 24.57
N ASN A 394 -32.41 -10.86 25.00
CA ASN A 394 -33.60 -10.67 24.16
C ASN A 394 -34.01 -9.20 23.98
N LEU A 395 -33.23 -8.24 24.50
CA LEU A 395 -33.50 -6.82 24.27
C LEU A 395 -33.02 -6.42 22.87
N ALA A 396 -33.94 -5.85 22.09
CA ALA A 396 -33.66 -5.31 20.77
C ALA A 396 -33.43 -3.80 20.87
N GLY A 397 -32.29 -3.34 20.40
CA GLY A 397 -31.95 -1.92 20.37
C GLY A 397 -30.47 -1.70 20.10
N THR A 398 -29.99 -0.51 20.45
CA THR A 398 -28.62 -0.08 20.18
C THR A 398 -27.98 0.40 21.47
N VAL A 399 -26.84 -0.19 21.83
CA VAL A 399 -25.98 0.33 22.91
C VAL A 399 -25.12 1.44 22.35
N MET A 400 -25.22 2.62 22.94
CA MET A 400 -24.38 3.77 22.63
C MET A 400 -23.37 3.96 23.76
N PHE A 401 -22.15 4.36 23.41
CA PHE A 401 -21.14 4.72 24.39
C PHE A 401 -20.41 6.01 24.03
N GLN A 402 -19.82 6.66 25.03
CA GLN A 402 -18.96 7.83 24.90
C GLN A 402 -17.69 7.61 25.72
N LEU A 403 -16.52 7.96 25.16
CA LEU A 403 -15.24 7.86 25.86
C LEU A 403 -14.78 9.25 26.32
N THR A 404 -14.39 9.37 27.59
CA THR A 404 -13.73 10.57 28.14
C THR A 404 -12.38 10.16 28.75
N GLY A 405 -11.30 10.69 28.20
CA GLY A 405 -9.94 10.51 28.72
C GLY A 405 -9.33 11.81 29.25
N SER A 406 -8.10 11.70 29.75
CA SER A 406 -7.37 12.81 30.38
C SER A 406 -7.04 13.97 29.43
N GLN A 407 -7.05 13.75 28.11
CA GLN A 407 -6.69 14.75 27.09
C GLN A 407 -7.87 15.13 26.18
N GLY A 408 -9.02 14.47 26.31
CA GLY A 408 -10.22 14.82 25.57
C GLY A 408 -11.29 13.75 25.60
N SER A 409 -12.36 13.97 24.84
CA SER A 409 -13.51 13.06 24.77
C SER A 409 -13.93 12.80 23.33
N VAL A 410 -14.38 11.58 23.06
CA VAL A 410 -15.00 11.19 21.79
C VAL A 410 -16.51 11.40 21.90
N GLY A 411 -17.19 11.65 20.79
CA GLY A 411 -18.67 11.71 20.75
C GLY A 411 -19.34 10.36 20.99
N TRP A 412 -20.67 10.36 21.04
CA TRP A 412 -21.46 9.13 21.15
C TRP A 412 -21.29 8.24 19.91
N MET A 413 -21.02 6.96 20.13
CA MET A 413 -20.85 5.94 19.09
C MET A 413 -21.70 4.71 19.39
N GLU A 414 -22.09 3.98 18.35
CA GLU A 414 -22.76 2.69 18.46
C GLU A 414 -21.76 1.58 18.79
N MET A 415 -22.11 0.69 19.72
CA MET A 415 -21.31 -0.50 20.06
C MET A 415 -21.28 -1.51 18.91
N THR A 416 -22.40 -1.69 18.23
CA THR A 416 -22.57 -2.56 17.07
C THR A 416 -23.39 -1.82 16.03
N SER A 417 -23.06 -1.97 14.75
CA SER A 417 -23.81 -1.33 13.67
C SER A 417 -25.22 -1.93 13.54
N GLY A 418 -26.23 -1.07 13.61
CA GLY A 418 -27.63 -1.43 13.39
C GLY A 418 -28.34 -2.03 14.62
N GLN A 419 -29.66 -2.23 14.51
CA GLN A 419 -30.45 -2.87 15.57
C GLN A 419 -30.09 -4.35 15.67
N GLN A 420 -29.56 -4.74 16.82
CA GLN A 420 -29.24 -6.14 17.13
C GLN A 420 -29.84 -6.55 18.46
N ARG A 421 -29.90 -7.86 18.68
CA ARG A 421 -30.15 -8.41 20.02
C ARG A 421 -28.89 -8.23 20.84
N ILE A 422 -29.02 -7.59 22.00
CA ILE A 422 -27.91 -7.39 22.91
C ILE A 422 -27.63 -8.71 23.62
N SER A 423 -26.54 -9.39 23.26
CA SER A 423 -26.17 -10.66 23.90
C SER A 423 -24.66 -10.86 23.86
N GLY A 424 -24.13 -11.57 24.86
CA GLY A 424 -22.72 -11.96 24.90
C GLY A 424 -21.73 -10.79 24.91
N ASP A 425 -20.58 -10.99 24.26
CA ASP A 425 -19.54 -9.98 24.10
C ASP A 425 -19.78 -9.17 22.83
N MET A 426 -19.79 -7.85 22.99
CA MET A 426 -19.81 -6.88 21.89
C MET A 426 -18.51 -6.09 21.93
N SER A 427 -17.91 -5.86 20.77
CA SER A 427 -16.65 -5.11 20.65
C SER A 427 -16.73 -4.09 19.52
N ARG A 428 -16.09 -2.94 19.72
CA ARG A 428 -16.02 -1.87 18.73
C ARG A 428 -14.64 -1.24 18.70
N LEU A 429 -14.03 -1.19 17.51
CA LEU A 429 -12.87 -0.35 17.26
C LEU A 429 -13.29 1.13 17.19
N VAL A 430 -12.62 1.96 17.96
CA VAL A 430 -12.72 3.41 17.97
C VAL A 430 -11.45 3.97 17.37
N VAL A 431 -11.61 4.81 16.35
CA VAL A 431 -10.50 5.44 15.63
C VAL A 431 -10.65 6.95 15.76
N VAL A 432 -9.65 7.62 16.31
CA VAL A 432 -9.64 9.07 16.51
C VAL A 432 -8.35 9.71 16.01
N HIS A 433 -8.43 10.99 15.64
CA HIS A 433 -7.30 11.75 15.08
C HIS A 433 -6.40 12.41 16.15
N PHE A 434 -6.71 12.20 17.44
CA PHE A 434 -5.95 12.72 18.57
C PHE A 434 -5.92 11.71 19.70
N ASP A 435 -4.90 11.79 20.55
CA ASP A 435 -4.80 10.95 21.74
C ASP A 435 -5.77 11.45 22.81
N ILE A 436 -6.76 10.64 23.22
CA ILE A 436 -7.65 11.01 24.34
C ILE A 436 -6.96 10.83 25.70
N GLY A 437 -5.76 10.27 25.72
CA GLY A 437 -4.98 9.96 26.91
C GLY A 437 -5.53 8.75 27.68
N ASP A 438 -5.32 8.76 28.99
CA ASP A 438 -5.86 7.70 29.85
C ASP A 438 -7.38 7.82 29.93
N VAL A 439 -8.10 6.74 29.59
CA VAL A 439 -9.56 6.70 29.67
C VAL A 439 -9.99 6.78 31.14
N THR A 440 -10.70 7.84 31.48
CA THR A 440 -11.15 8.13 32.87
C THR A 440 -12.63 7.85 33.10
N ARG A 441 -13.45 7.95 32.05
CA ARG A 441 -14.89 7.73 32.11
C ARG A 441 -15.42 7.14 30.80
N VAL A 442 -16.37 6.22 30.95
CA VAL A 442 -17.19 5.72 29.85
C VAL A 442 -18.65 5.98 30.18
N ASP A 443 -19.34 6.69 29.30
CA ASP A 443 -20.78 6.92 29.44
C ASP A 443 -21.52 5.95 28.52
N ILE A 444 -22.55 5.27 29.02
CA ILE A 444 -23.33 4.29 28.25
C ILE A 444 -24.81 4.66 28.30
N ARG A 445 -25.52 4.49 27.18
CA ARG A 445 -26.98 4.56 27.12
C ARG A 445 -27.53 3.52 26.14
N PHE A 446 -28.76 3.10 26.36
CA PHE A 446 -29.45 2.16 25.49
C PHE A 446 -30.59 2.84 24.73
N LEU A 447 -30.67 2.62 23.42
CA LEU A 447 -31.76 3.09 22.56
C LEU A 447 -32.64 1.88 22.17
N SER A 448 -33.87 1.83 22.67
CA SER A 448 -34.81 0.73 22.37
C SER A 448 -35.24 0.72 20.90
N ALA A 449 -35.37 -0.48 20.31
CA ALA A 449 -35.77 -0.63 18.92
C ALA A 449 -37.25 -0.30 18.65
N ASP A 450 -38.12 -0.51 19.63
CA ASP A 450 -39.58 -0.29 19.54
C ASP A 450 -40.00 1.16 19.84
N GLY A 451 -39.04 2.05 20.10
CA GLY A 451 -39.31 3.44 20.48
C GLY A 451 -40.05 3.59 21.82
N GLN A 452 -40.30 2.48 22.54
CA GLN A 452 -40.94 2.53 23.85
C GLN A 452 -39.88 2.87 24.89
N THR A 453 -40.18 3.88 25.70
CA THR A 453 -39.47 4.27 26.93
C THR A 453 -39.76 3.29 28.07
N ASP A 454 -39.89 2.01 27.75
CA ASP A 454 -40.17 0.99 28.75
C ASP A 454 -38.92 0.85 29.64
N GLN A 455 -39.10 0.69 30.94
CA GLN A 455 -38.05 0.71 32.00
C GLN A 455 -37.05 -0.46 31.93
N ARG A 456 -36.84 -1.04 30.74
CA ARG A 456 -35.98 -2.19 30.49
C ARG A 456 -34.53 -1.76 30.64
N LEU A 457 -33.91 -2.23 31.72
CA LEU A 457 -32.49 -2.06 31.98
C LEU A 457 -31.68 -3.06 31.15
N VAL A 458 -30.61 -2.58 30.53
CA VAL A 458 -29.56 -3.40 29.95
C VAL A 458 -28.56 -3.72 31.05
N ASP A 459 -28.54 -4.96 31.52
CA ASP A 459 -27.56 -5.43 32.49
C ASP A 459 -26.25 -5.75 31.76
N VAL A 460 -25.17 -5.11 32.21
CA VAL A 460 -23.82 -5.24 31.66
C VAL A 460 -22.94 -5.87 32.72
N GLN A 461 -22.36 -7.04 32.45
CA GLN A 461 -21.48 -7.75 33.38
C GLN A 461 -20.15 -7.03 33.56
N TRP A 462 -19.61 -6.44 32.50
CA TRP A 462 -18.45 -5.56 32.54
C TRP A 462 -18.31 -4.79 31.22
N ILE A 463 -17.60 -3.67 31.30
CA ILE A 463 -17.09 -2.93 30.15
C ILE A 463 -15.58 -2.76 30.28
N GLU A 464 -14.88 -2.85 29.16
CA GLU A 464 -13.43 -2.67 29.06
C GLU A 464 -13.09 -1.74 27.89
N VAL A 465 -12.06 -0.89 28.07
CA VAL A 465 -11.52 -0.06 26.98
C VAL A 465 -10.01 -0.26 26.89
N ASP A 466 -9.56 -0.86 25.79
CA ASP A 466 -8.14 -1.05 25.47
C ASP A 466 -7.59 0.16 24.72
N ASN A 467 -6.62 0.88 25.29
CA ASN A 467 -5.79 1.82 24.50
C ASN A 467 -4.67 1.02 23.81
N MET A 468 -4.87 0.73 22.52
CA MET A 468 -3.99 -0.15 21.75
C MET A 468 -2.61 0.47 21.48
N MET A 469 -2.46 1.78 21.67
CA MET A 469 -1.22 2.52 21.41
C MET A 469 -0.20 2.43 22.55
N HIS A 470 -0.58 1.86 23.70
CA HIS A 470 0.33 1.63 24.83
C HIS A 470 0.76 0.16 24.94
N ASN A 471 2.01 -0.05 25.32
CA ASN A 471 2.54 -1.36 25.68
C ASN A 471 3.13 -1.31 27.10
N PRO A 472 2.56 -2.03 28.08
CA PRO A 472 1.35 -2.85 27.98
C PRO A 472 0.09 -2.01 27.76
N THR A 473 -0.92 -2.61 27.15
CA THR A 473 -2.23 -1.99 26.91
C THR A 473 -2.77 -1.43 28.23
N ARG A 474 -3.12 -0.14 28.25
CA ARG A 474 -3.83 0.45 29.38
C ARG A 474 -5.31 0.16 29.21
N TYR A 475 -5.93 -0.41 30.24
CA TYR A 475 -7.34 -0.74 30.19
C TYR A 475 -8.14 -0.02 31.27
N PHE A 476 -9.29 0.50 30.87
CA PHE A 476 -10.36 0.89 31.78
C PHE A 476 -11.28 -0.32 31.93
N ARG A 477 -11.60 -0.76 33.15
CA ARG A 477 -12.57 -1.83 33.36
C ARG A 477 -13.54 -1.47 34.48
N GLN A 478 -14.83 -1.74 34.28
CA GLN A 478 -15.82 -1.68 35.36
C GLN A 478 -16.63 -2.98 35.41
N PRO A 479 -16.79 -3.60 36.60
CA PRO A 479 -17.70 -4.73 36.79
C PRO A 479 -19.16 -4.27 36.97
N SER A 480 -20.08 -5.12 36.53
CA SER A 480 -21.53 -5.18 36.78
C SER A 480 -22.28 -3.84 36.95
N MET A 481 -23.09 -3.48 35.95
CA MET A 481 -23.95 -2.29 35.98
C MET A 481 -25.28 -2.55 35.25
N SER A 482 -26.28 -1.71 35.50
CA SER A 482 -27.57 -1.71 34.77
C SER A 482 -27.75 -0.35 34.10
N VAL A 483 -28.03 -0.34 32.80
CA VAL A 483 -28.09 0.88 31.97
C VAL A 483 -29.51 1.09 31.44
N GLY A 484 -30.06 2.29 31.65
CA GLY A 484 -31.39 2.70 31.17
C GLY A 484 -31.36 3.62 29.95
N TRP A 485 -32.53 4.12 29.56
CA TRP A 485 -32.72 5.03 28.42
C TRP A 485 -32.26 6.47 28.74
N GLU A 486 -32.60 6.97 29.94
CA GLU A 486 -32.08 8.23 30.50
C GLU A 486 -32.12 8.21 32.04
N PRO A 487 -31.23 8.95 32.73
CA PRO A 487 -30.07 9.64 32.17
C PRO A 487 -28.94 8.65 31.78
N PRO A 488 -27.98 9.04 30.94
CA PRO A 488 -26.81 8.21 30.65
C PRO A 488 -26.11 7.74 31.93
N LEU A 489 -25.72 6.47 31.97
CA LEU A 489 -24.96 5.95 33.11
C LEU A 489 -23.48 6.33 32.90
N SER A 490 -22.99 7.24 33.75
CA SER A 490 -21.59 7.62 33.78
C SER A 490 -20.78 6.64 34.63
N VAL A 491 -19.84 5.95 33.99
CA VAL A 491 -18.91 5.06 34.68
C VAL A 491 -17.59 5.76 34.93
N THR A 492 -17.21 5.95 36.20
CA THR A 492 -15.90 6.46 36.59
C THR A 492 -15.07 5.36 37.26
N SER A 493 -13.74 5.47 37.15
CA SER A 493 -12.79 4.38 37.49
C SER A 493 -12.96 3.75 38.88
N TRP A 494 -12.68 2.44 39.00
CA TRP A 494 -11.84 1.88 40.08
C TRP A 494 -10.98 0.70 39.57
N THR A 495 -9.72 0.70 40.02
CA THR A 495 -8.66 -0.33 39.91
C THR A 495 -7.96 -0.58 38.57
N TYR A 496 -6.71 -0.09 38.50
CA TYR A 496 -5.61 -0.69 37.73
C TYR A 496 -5.37 -2.11 38.25
N THR A 497 -5.55 -3.11 37.39
CA THR A 497 -4.97 -4.44 37.60
C THR A 497 -3.85 -4.60 36.55
N PRO A 498 -2.67 -5.14 36.90
CA PRO A 498 -1.70 -5.55 35.89
C PRO A 498 -2.19 -6.84 35.20
N PRO A 499 -1.84 -7.12 33.94
CA PRO A 499 -2.29 -8.31 33.20
C PRO A 499 -1.68 -9.63 33.68
N TYR A 500 -1.08 -9.66 34.88
CA TYR A 500 -0.56 -10.87 35.53
C TYR A 500 -0.73 -10.75 37.06
N SER A 501 -1.94 -11.03 37.53
CA SER A 501 -2.19 -11.41 38.93
C SER A 501 -3.28 -12.48 38.98
#